data_AF-A0A2N2UZH7-F1
#
_entry.id   AF-A0A2N2UZH7-F1
#
_cell.length_a   1.000
_cell.length_b   1.000
_cell.length_c   1.000
_cell.angle_alpha   90.00
_cell.angle_beta   90.00
_cell.angle_gamma   90.00
#
_symmetry.space_group_name_H-M   'P 1'
#
loop_
_entity.id
_entity.type
_entity.pdbx_description
1 polymer ?
#
loop_
_entity_poly.entity_id
_entity_poly.type
_entity_poly.pdbx_seq_one_letter_code
_entity_poly.pdbx_strand_id
1 'polypeptide(L)'
;MSTVRPDSYLTLHYRITTLDGEEFLSTFDMSPATLQMGSGQLAENLEAVLIGLPAHEHFVFELEPAQAFGQHNERLVERIVRSGLPAEMELKENSVVEFTAPNGGTFAGFLREL
;
A
#
# COMPACT_ATOMS: atom_id res chain seq x y z
N MET A 1 -2.91 25.17 -18.89
CA MET A 1 -3.41 23.82 -18.53
C MET A 1 -3.11 23.57 -17.07
N SER A 2 -4.01 22.93 -16.33
CA SER A 2 -3.77 22.58 -14.93
C SER A 2 -2.85 21.36 -14.85
N THR A 3 -1.78 21.46 -14.08
CA THR A 3 -0.87 20.35 -13.78
C THR A 3 -0.90 20.06 -12.29
N VAL A 4 -0.59 18.82 -11.91
CA VAL A 4 -0.47 18.43 -10.51
C VAL A 4 0.75 19.10 -9.88
N ARG A 5 0.56 19.63 -8.67
CA ARG A 5 1.59 20.27 -7.83
C ARG A 5 1.70 19.54 -6.49
N PRO A 6 2.80 19.75 -5.73
CA PRO A 6 2.98 19.13 -4.41
C PRO A 6 1.86 19.45 -3.39
N ASP A 7 1.08 20.51 -3.62
CA ASP A 7 -0.01 20.97 -2.76
C ASP A 7 -1.40 20.80 -3.40
N SER A 8 -1.49 20.10 -4.53
CA SER A 8 -2.75 19.92 -5.25
C SER A 8 -3.79 19.16 -4.43
N TYR A 9 -5.04 19.63 -4.50
CA TYR A 9 -6.22 18.85 -4.12
C TYR A 9 -6.80 18.25 -5.41
N LEU A 10 -6.78 16.92 -5.54
CA LEU A 10 -7.09 16.26 -6.80
C LEU A 10 -7.99 15.03 -6.63
N THR A 11 -8.83 14.82 -7.64
CA THR A 11 -9.69 13.65 -7.77
C THR A 11 -9.19 12.82 -8.95
N LEU A 12 -8.90 11.55 -8.73
CA LEU A 12 -8.39 10.64 -9.76
C LEU A 12 -8.93 9.21 -9.60
N HIS A 13 -9.02 8.52 -10.73
CA HIS A 13 -8.97 7.07 -10.72
C HIS A 13 -7.52 6.61 -10.85
N TYR A 14 -7.14 5.62 -10.06
CA TYR A 14 -5.86 4.95 -10.09
C TYR A 14 -6.02 3.47 -9.74
N ARG A 15 -5.01 2.69 -10.14
CA ARG A 15 -4.91 1.25 -9.89
C ARG A 15 -3.46 0.87 -9.62
N ILE A 16 -3.24 -0.06 -8.69
CA ILE A 16 -1.94 -0.63 -8.34
C ILE A 16 -2.00 -2.14 -8.53
N THR A 17 -1.09 -2.67 -9.34
CA THR A 17 -0.97 -4.11 -9.62
C THR A 17 0.46 -4.59 -9.47
N THR A 18 0.65 -5.90 -9.29
CA THR A 18 1.94 -6.55 -9.62
C THR A 18 2.16 -6.55 -11.13
N LEU A 19 3.40 -6.83 -11.56
CA LEU A 19 3.73 -7.06 -12.97
C LEU A 19 2.99 -8.26 -13.56
N ASP A 20 2.65 -9.25 -12.73
CA ASP A 20 1.89 -10.44 -13.11
C ASP A 20 0.37 -10.19 -13.17
N GLY A 21 -0.08 -8.96 -12.87
CA GLY A 21 -1.46 -8.52 -13.00
C GLY A 21 -2.33 -8.77 -11.76
N GLU A 22 -1.75 -9.15 -10.62
CA GLU A 22 -2.47 -9.20 -9.35
C GLU A 22 -2.82 -7.78 -8.91
N GLU A 23 -4.10 -7.52 -8.68
CA GLU A 23 -4.59 -6.20 -8.30
C GLU A 23 -4.65 -6.06 -6.78
N PHE A 24 -3.95 -5.06 -6.25
CA PHE A 24 -4.02 -4.71 -4.81
C PHE A 24 -5.09 -3.67 -4.53
N LEU A 25 -5.25 -2.73 -5.46
CA LEU A 25 -6.16 -1.60 -5.30
C LEU A 25 -6.58 -1.08 -6.67
N SER A 26 -7.88 -0.94 -6.90
CA SER A 26 -8.48 -0.28 -8.05
C SER A 26 -9.59 0.64 -7.56
N THR A 27 -9.54 1.90 -8.00
CA THR A 27 -10.66 2.83 -7.82
C THR A 27 -11.60 2.85 -9.03
N PHE A 28 -11.29 2.14 -10.11
CA PHE A 28 -12.10 2.13 -11.34
C PHE A 28 -13.42 1.37 -11.18
N ASP A 29 -13.45 0.40 -10.27
CA ASP A 29 -14.65 -0.37 -9.94
C ASP A 29 -15.51 0.33 -8.85
N MET A 30 -15.13 1.55 -8.47
CA MET A 30 -15.79 2.35 -7.44
C MET A 30 -15.72 3.85 -7.77
N SER A 31 -15.96 4.70 -6.76
CA SER A 31 -15.83 6.16 -6.93
C SER A 31 -14.36 6.58 -6.97
N PRO A 32 -14.01 7.63 -7.74
CA PRO A 32 -12.64 8.14 -7.79
C PRO A 32 -12.20 8.61 -6.41
N ALA A 33 -10.92 8.43 -6.10
CA ALA A 33 -10.35 8.93 -4.87
C ALA A 33 -10.14 10.44 -4.97
N THR A 34 -10.42 11.15 -3.89
CA THR A 34 -10.05 12.55 -3.74
C THR A 34 -9.04 12.67 -2.59
N LEU A 35 -7.89 13.26 -2.88
CA LEU A 35 -6.78 13.35 -1.93
C LEU A 35 -6.11 14.72 -1.98
N GLN A 36 -5.51 15.07 -0.85
CA GLN A 36 -4.64 16.23 -0.71
C GLN A 36 -3.18 15.77 -0.85
N MET A 37 -2.46 16.26 -1.84
CA MET A 37 -1.02 15.99 -1.98
C MET A 37 -0.26 16.47 -0.73
N GLY A 38 0.70 15.67 -0.29
CA GLY A 38 1.50 15.90 0.91
C GLY A 38 0.81 15.54 2.23
N SER A 39 -0.42 14.98 2.20
CA SER A 39 -1.16 14.60 3.41
C SER A 39 -0.86 13.19 3.92
N GLY A 40 -0.16 12.36 3.13
CA GLY A 40 0.09 10.96 3.43
C GLY A 40 -1.10 10.03 3.15
N GLN A 41 -2.16 10.52 2.51
CA GLN A 41 -3.26 9.67 2.02
C GLN A 41 -2.82 8.73 0.89
N LEU A 42 -1.81 9.13 0.12
CA LEU A 42 -1.09 8.31 -0.84
C LEU A 42 0.39 8.28 -0.44
N ALA A 43 1.08 7.17 -0.70
CA ALA A 43 2.49 7.06 -0.40
C ALA A 43 3.29 8.14 -1.14
N GLU A 44 4.26 8.78 -0.47
CA GLU A 44 5.05 9.90 -1.01
C GLU A 44 5.68 9.59 -2.37
N ASN A 45 6.22 8.38 -2.53
CA ASN A 45 6.80 7.94 -3.79
C ASN A 45 5.77 7.87 -4.94
N LEU A 46 4.52 7.50 -4.63
CA LEU A 46 3.43 7.48 -5.60
C LEU A 46 2.87 8.89 -5.85
N GLU A 47 2.91 9.78 -4.87
CA GLU A 47 2.61 11.20 -5.09
C GLU A 47 3.63 11.84 -6.04
N ALA A 48 4.92 11.49 -5.90
CA ALA A 48 6.00 12.05 -6.71
C ALA A 48 5.82 11.80 -8.21
N VAL A 49 5.28 10.64 -8.61
CA VAL A 49 5.04 10.33 -10.03
C VAL A 49 3.90 11.15 -10.64
N LEU A 50 3.02 11.73 -9.82
CA LEU A 50 1.91 12.55 -10.29
C LEU A 50 2.33 13.99 -10.58
N ILE A 51 3.41 14.48 -9.95
CA ILE A 51 3.82 15.89 -10.04
C ILE A 51 4.13 16.28 -11.50
N GLY A 52 3.53 17.37 -11.95
CA GLY A 52 3.69 17.88 -13.31
C GLY A 52 2.77 17.24 -14.35
N LEU A 53 2.07 16.16 -14.03
CA LEU A 53 1.12 15.55 -14.95
C LEU A 53 -0.04 16.51 -15.26
N PRO A 54 -0.48 16.59 -16.52
CA PRO A 54 -1.67 17.35 -16.90
C PRO A 54 -2.95 16.67 -16.41
N ALA A 55 -3.94 17.49 -16.03
CA ALA A 55 -5.27 16.99 -15.71
C ALA A 55 -5.97 16.37 -16.93
N HIS A 56 -6.84 15.38 -16.67
CA HIS A 56 -7.64 14.66 -17.68
C HIS A 56 -6.86 13.75 -18.64
N GLU A 57 -5.62 13.42 -18.31
CA GLU A 57 -4.82 12.45 -19.04
C GLU A 57 -4.62 11.16 -18.23
N HIS A 58 -4.26 10.07 -18.91
CA HIS A 58 -4.03 8.76 -18.32
C HIS A 58 -2.58 8.35 -18.52
N PHE A 59 -1.94 7.92 -17.43
CA PHE A 59 -0.55 7.51 -17.40
C PHE A 59 -0.41 6.14 -16.74
N VAL A 60 0.54 5.36 -17.23
CA VAL A 60 0.93 4.07 -16.65
C VAL A 60 2.42 4.15 -16.38
N PHE A 61 2.79 3.78 -15.16
CA PHE A 61 4.18 3.76 -14.71
C PHE A 61 4.51 2.35 -14.25
N GLU A 62 5.66 1.85 -14.68
CA GLU A 62 6.32 0.71 -14.07
C GLU A 62 7.32 1.26 -13.07
N LEU A 63 7.17 0.91 -11.79
CA LEU A 63 7.98 1.43 -10.71
C LEU A 63 8.81 0.31 -10.11
N GLU A 64 10.12 0.52 -10.03
CA GLU A 64 11.00 -0.33 -9.25
C GLU A 64 10.58 -0.30 -7.77
N PRO A 65 10.90 -1.34 -6.97
CA PRO A 65 10.51 -1.37 -5.55
C PRO A 65 10.91 -0.10 -4.80
N ALA A 66 12.13 0.41 -5.04
CA ALA A 66 12.63 1.64 -4.43
C ALA A 66 11.84 2.92 -4.81
N GLN A 67 11.13 2.91 -5.93
CA GLN A 67 10.27 4.00 -6.41
C GLN A 67 8.81 3.84 -5.97
N ALA A 68 8.46 2.73 -5.31
CA ALA A 68 7.11 2.46 -4.80
C ALA A 68 7.16 2.25 -3.28
N PHE A 69 7.16 1.00 -2.81
CA PHE A 69 7.03 0.64 -1.39
C PHE A 69 8.34 0.20 -0.73
N GLY A 70 9.48 0.37 -1.41
CA GLY A 70 10.79 -0.10 -0.97
C GLY A 70 11.06 -1.55 -1.33
N GLN A 71 12.31 -1.97 -1.11
CA GLN A 71 12.71 -3.37 -1.24
C GLN A 71 12.05 -4.23 -0.15
N HIS A 72 11.76 -5.48 -0.48
CA HIS A 72 11.31 -6.45 0.51
C HIS A 72 12.34 -6.53 1.64
N ASN A 73 11.87 -6.34 2.88
CA ASN A 73 12.73 -6.40 4.05
C ASN A 73 12.55 -7.75 4.75
N GLU A 74 13.46 -8.69 4.48
CA GLU A 74 13.46 -10.03 5.09
C GLU A 74 13.52 -9.98 6.62
N ARG A 75 14.03 -8.89 7.21
CA ARG A 75 14.10 -8.72 8.67
C ARG A 75 12.73 -8.42 9.29
N LEU A 76 11.71 -8.11 8.49
CA LEU A 76 10.32 -7.98 8.95
C LEU A 76 9.54 -9.29 8.82
N VAL A 77 10.18 -10.37 8.36
CA VAL A 77 9.58 -11.70 8.30
C VAL A 77 9.99 -12.46 9.55
N GLU A 78 9.01 -12.80 10.38
CA GLU A 78 9.23 -13.50 11.64
C GLU A 78 8.52 -14.85 11.64
N ARG A 79 9.24 -15.91 12.07
CA ARG A 79 8.65 -17.23 12.27
C ARG A 79 8.20 -17.36 13.72
N ILE A 80 6.90 -17.53 13.89
CA ILE A 80 6.27 -17.74 15.20
C ILE A 80 5.77 -19.17 15.34
N VAL A 81 5.91 -19.74 16.52
CA VAL A 81 5.37 -21.07 16.80
C VAL A 81 3.85 -20.98 16.89
N ARG A 82 3.11 -21.88 16.23
CA ARG A 82 1.63 -21.88 16.24
C ARG A 82 1.01 -21.90 17.64
N SER A 83 1.70 -22.52 18.61
CA SER A 83 1.30 -22.54 20.03
C SER A 83 1.41 -21.18 20.72
N GLY A 84 2.16 -20.24 20.15
CA GLY A 84 2.23 -18.85 20.60
C GLY A 84 1.05 -17.98 20.11
N LEU A 85 0.19 -18.52 19.24
CA LEU A 85 -1.04 -17.87 18.78
C LEU A 85 -2.25 -18.49 19.48
N PRO A 86 -3.36 -17.75 19.65
CA PRO A 86 -4.61 -18.30 20.17
C PRO A 86 -5.05 -19.54 19.39
N ALA A 87 -5.48 -20.59 20.09
CA ALA A 87 -5.84 -21.87 19.45
C ALA A 87 -7.00 -21.69 18.45
N GLU A 88 -8.00 -20.89 18.83
CA GLU A 88 -9.21 -20.60 18.05
C GLU A 88 -9.00 -19.58 16.91
N MET A 89 -7.79 -19.02 16.76
CA MET A 89 -7.49 -18.05 15.71
C MET A 89 -7.53 -18.74 14.35
N GLU A 90 -8.42 -18.27 13.48
CA GLU A 90 -8.46 -18.68 12.08
C GLU A 90 -7.25 -18.07 11.34
N LEU A 91 -6.38 -18.93 10.85
CA LEU A 91 -5.17 -18.54 10.14
C LEU A 91 -5.35 -18.82 8.66
N LYS A 92 -5.40 -17.74 7.88
CA LYS A 92 -5.48 -17.80 6.42
C LYS A 92 -4.33 -16.99 5.84
N GLU A 93 -3.72 -17.47 4.76
CA GLU A 93 -2.71 -16.68 4.06
C GLU A 93 -3.23 -15.27 3.76
N ASN A 94 -2.39 -14.27 3.97
CA ASN A 94 -2.69 -12.84 3.90
C ASN A 94 -3.71 -12.33 4.94
N SER A 95 -4.08 -13.10 5.96
CA SER A 95 -4.83 -12.57 7.10
C SER A 95 -3.93 -11.66 7.94
N VAL A 96 -4.48 -10.54 8.39
CA VAL A 96 -3.79 -9.65 9.35
C VAL A 96 -3.80 -10.30 10.73
N VAL A 97 -2.62 -10.37 11.35
CA VAL A 97 -2.44 -10.79 12.73
C VAL A 97 -1.85 -9.61 13.50
N GLU A 98 -2.54 -9.21 14.57
CA GLU A 98 -2.05 -8.16 15.47
C GLU A 98 -1.30 -8.79 16.64
N PHE A 99 -0.12 -8.26 16.91
CA PHE A 99 0.78 -8.69 17.97
C PHE A 99 0.93 -7.56 18.99
N THR A 100 0.96 -7.91 20.27
CA THR A 100 1.32 -6.99 21.35
C THR A 100 2.76 -7.24 21.75
N ALA A 101 3.61 -6.23 21.56
CA ALA A 101 4.99 -6.25 22.01
C ALA A 101 5.07 -6.12 23.55
N PRO A 102 6.13 -6.64 24.20
CA PRO A 102 6.30 -6.55 25.65
C PRO A 102 6.34 -5.13 26.21
N ASN A 103 6.68 -4.14 25.37
CA ASN A 103 6.68 -2.72 25.72
C ASN A 103 5.28 -2.08 25.67
N GLY A 104 4.22 -2.86 25.39
CA GLY A 104 2.84 -2.39 25.27
C GLY A 104 2.49 -1.81 23.89
N GLY A 105 3.43 -1.76 22.94
CA GLY A 105 3.14 -1.40 21.56
C GLY A 105 2.40 -2.53 20.82
N THR A 106 1.58 -2.19 19.83
CA THR A 106 1.02 -3.16 18.91
C THR A 106 1.67 -3.04 17.53
N PHE A 107 1.81 -4.18 16.86
CA PHE A 107 2.22 -4.22 15.46
C PHE A 107 1.39 -5.28 14.73
N ALA A 108 1.07 -5.00 13.47
CA ALA A 108 0.32 -5.92 12.63
C ALA A 108 1.25 -6.54 11.58
N GLY A 109 1.06 -7.82 11.31
CA GLY A 109 1.73 -8.53 10.22
C GLY A 109 0.72 -9.32 9.40
N PHE A 110 1.10 -9.70 8.18
CA PHE A 110 0.33 -10.61 7.35
C PHE A 110 0.86 -12.04 7.52
N LEU A 111 -0.03 -13.01 7.69
CA LEU A 111 0.36 -14.42 7.65
C LEU A 111 0.82 -14.78 6.24
N ARG A 112 2.07 -15.25 6.10
CA ARG A 112 2.64 -15.65 4.81
C ARG A 112 2.50 -17.13 4.51
N GLU A 113 2.69 -17.99 5.51
CA GLU A 113 2.61 -19.45 5.37
C GLU A 113 2.37 -20.12 6.74
N LEU A 114 1.94 -21.39 6.72
CA LEU A 114 1.71 -22.26 7.89
C LEU A 114 2.70 -23.43 7.92
#